data_AF-S7QGU5-F1
#
_entry.id   AF-S7QGU5-F1
#
_cell.length_a   1.000
_cell.length_b   1.000
_cell.length_c   1.000
_cell.angle_alpha   90.00
_cell.angle_beta   90.00
_cell.angle_gamma   90.00
#
_symmetry.space_group_name_H-M   'P 1'
#
loop_
_entity.id
_entity.type
_entity.pdbx_description
1 polymer ?
#
loop_
_entity_poly.entity_id
_entity_poly.type
_entity_poly.pdbx_seq_one_letter_code
_entity_poly.pdbx_strand_id
1 'polypeptide(L)'
;MDLLNNKLQQKASWKKKTVYHFLRLVPVLLAIVQRRKKGAEEQAVNRQTALYTLKLLCKNFGAENPEPFIPVLNTAVRLVAPEKKDEKNVVGSALLCVAEAASTLGPLAVPQLPSLMPSLLTTMKNTSELVSGDVYLLSALAALQKVVETLPHFLSPYLEGVLAQVSPETTGAM
;
A
#
# COMPACT_ATOMS: atom_id res chain seq x y z
N MET A 1 9.94 2.22 -17.00
CA MET A 1 9.98 2.77 -15.62
C MET A 1 11.11 2.16 -14.79
N ASP A 2 11.72 1.05 -15.23
CA ASP A 2 12.65 0.27 -14.42
C ASP A 2 13.97 0.97 -14.10
N LEU A 3 14.51 1.74 -15.05
CA LEU A 3 15.70 2.57 -14.81
C LEU A 3 15.46 3.61 -13.69
N LEU A 4 14.27 4.20 -13.64
CA LEU A 4 13.88 5.14 -12.59
C LEU A 4 13.77 4.42 -11.24
N ASN A 5 13.12 3.26 -11.21
CA ASN A 5 12.97 2.46 -10.00
C ASN A 5 14.33 2.03 -9.44
N ASN A 6 15.23 1.54 -10.29
CA ASN A 6 16.59 1.17 -9.90
C ASN A 6 17.35 2.37 -9.31
N LYS A 7 17.16 3.57 -9.86
CA LYS A 7 17.78 4.78 -9.33
C LYS A 7 17.19 5.20 -7.98
N LEU A 8 15.87 5.09 -7.79
CA LEU A 8 15.21 5.42 -6.52
C LEU A 8 15.51 4.42 -5.39
N GLN A 9 15.88 3.18 -5.73
CA GLN A 9 16.31 2.18 -4.74
C GLN A 9 17.73 2.44 -4.21
N GLN A 10 18.58 3.08 -5.00
CA GLN A 10 19.91 3.48 -4.55
C GLN A 10 19.75 4.58 -3.50
N LYS A 11 20.30 4.37 -2.29
CA LYS A 11 20.34 5.39 -1.22
C LYS A 11 21.28 6.54 -1.63
N ALA A 12 20.80 7.39 -2.53
CA ALA A 12 21.52 8.53 -3.04
C ALA A 12 21.14 9.81 -2.27
N SER A 13 22.09 10.73 -2.15
CA SER A 13 21.77 12.10 -1.77
C SER A 13 21.22 12.85 -2.98
N TRP A 14 19.98 13.34 -2.88
CA TRP A 14 19.28 13.99 -3.98
C TRP A 14 19.36 15.51 -3.86
N LYS A 15 19.74 16.19 -4.95
CA LYS A 15 19.66 17.65 -5.01
C LYS A 15 18.20 18.10 -4.96
N LYS A 16 17.88 19.18 -4.24
CA LYS A 16 16.51 19.74 -4.12
C LYS A 16 15.80 19.89 -5.47
N LYS A 17 16.51 20.40 -6.49
CA LYS A 17 15.98 20.54 -7.85
C LYS A 17 15.53 19.18 -8.41
N THR A 18 16.29 18.11 -8.21
CA THR A 18 15.95 16.77 -8.68
C THR A 18 14.72 16.22 -7.95
N VAL A 19 14.66 16.40 -6.62
CA VAL A 19 13.49 16.01 -5.80
C VAL A 19 12.22 16.68 -6.33
N TYR A 20 12.27 17.98 -6.61
CA TYR A 20 11.13 18.71 -7.20
C TYR A 20 10.65 18.08 -8.51
N HIS A 21 11.55 17.68 -9.41
CA HIS A 21 11.16 17.00 -10.66
C HIS A 21 10.52 15.62 -10.40
N PHE A 22 11.01 14.87 -9.42
CA PHE A 22 10.39 13.59 -9.03
C PHE A 22 9.00 13.76 -8.44
N LEU A 23 8.79 14.76 -7.58
CA LEU A 23 7.48 15.05 -7.01
C LEU A 23 6.45 15.41 -8.09
N ARG A 24 6.88 16.08 -9.18
CA ARG A 24 6.01 16.37 -10.34
C ARG A 24 5.56 15.12 -11.09
N LEU A 25 6.20 13.96 -10.89
CA LEU A 25 5.76 12.70 -11.49
C LEU A 25 4.58 12.07 -10.74
N VAL A 26 4.38 12.39 -9.46
CA VAL A 26 3.32 11.83 -8.63
C VAL A 26 1.92 11.92 -9.28
N PRO A 27 1.44 13.09 -9.76
CA PRO A 27 0.15 13.17 -10.42
C PRO A 27 0.07 12.36 -11.73
N VAL A 28 1.18 12.27 -12.48
CA VAL A 28 1.25 11.48 -13.72
C VAL A 28 1.12 9.99 -13.42
N LEU A 29 1.84 9.51 -12.41
CA LEU A 29 1.79 8.11 -11.96
C LEU A 29 0.40 7.77 -11.40
N LEU A 30 -0.21 8.67 -10.62
CA LEU A 30 -1.59 8.51 -10.15
C LEU A 30 -2.59 8.36 -11.29
N ALA A 31 -2.44 9.12 -12.37
CA ALA A 31 -3.28 8.98 -13.55
C ALA A 31 -3.11 7.60 -14.22
N ILE A 32 -1.89 7.07 -14.27
CA ILE A 32 -1.64 5.70 -14.78
C ILE A 32 -2.34 4.67 -13.91
N VAL A 33 -2.19 4.77 -12.58
CA VAL A 33 -2.80 3.88 -11.60
C VAL A 33 -4.32 3.83 -11.70
N GLN A 34 -4.95 4.98 -11.99
CA GLN A 34 -6.40 5.13 -12.06
C GLN A 34 -7.00 4.70 -13.41
N ARG A 35 -6.20 4.55 -14.48
CA ARG A 35 -6.69 4.09 -15.77
C ARG A 35 -7.18 2.64 -15.68
N ARG A 36 -8.46 2.41 -16.01
CA ARG A 36 -9.03 1.07 -16.21
C ARG A 36 -9.60 0.96 -17.62
N LYS A 37 -9.06 0.03 -18.40
CA LYS A 37 -9.61 -0.50 -19.65
C LYS A 37 -9.68 -2.01 -19.49
N LYS A 38 -10.86 -2.59 -19.70
CA LYS A 38 -11.04 -4.04 -19.62
C LYS A 38 -10.16 -4.75 -20.68
N GLY A 39 -9.43 -5.78 -20.27
CA GLY A 39 -8.83 -6.77 -21.18
C GLY A 39 -7.39 -6.53 -21.64
N ALA A 40 -6.64 -5.59 -21.06
CA ALA A 40 -5.23 -5.38 -21.41
C ALA A 40 -4.30 -5.71 -20.23
N GLU A 41 -3.69 -6.89 -20.23
CA GLU A 41 -2.65 -7.29 -19.24
C GLU A 41 -1.53 -6.24 -19.12
N GLU A 42 -1.17 -5.62 -20.25
CA GLU A 42 -0.20 -4.53 -20.29
C GLU A 42 -0.60 -3.33 -19.40
N GLN A 43 -1.90 -3.07 -19.24
CA GLN A 43 -2.37 -2.02 -18.34
C GLN A 43 -2.19 -2.41 -16.87
N ALA A 44 -2.42 -3.67 -16.52
CA ALA A 44 -2.21 -4.15 -15.16
C ALA A 44 -0.74 -4.04 -14.73
N VAL A 45 0.18 -4.43 -15.62
CA VAL A 45 1.62 -4.27 -15.41
C VAL A 45 1.97 -2.80 -15.23
N ASN A 46 1.50 -1.92 -16.10
CA ASN A 46 1.76 -0.48 -16.00
C ASN A 46 1.26 0.13 -14.67
N ARG A 47 0.09 -0.31 -14.18
CA ARG A 47 -0.46 0.13 -12.89
C ARG A 47 0.38 -0.36 -11.72
N GLN A 48 0.83 -1.62 -11.75
CA GLN A 48 1.73 -2.18 -10.74
C GLN A 48 3.06 -1.42 -10.70
N THR A 49 3.69 -1.19 -11.87
CA THR A 49 4.94 -0.45 -11.93
C THR A 49 4.77 1.00 -11.46
N ALA A 50 3.66 1.66 -11.79
CA ALA A 50 3.38 3.00 -11.31
C ALA A 50 3.17 3.05 -9.78
N LEU A 51 2.44 2.09 -9.20
CA LEU A 51 2.30 1.93 -7.75
C LEU A 51 3.65 1.69 -7.08
N TYR A 52 4.51 0.87 -7.69
CA TYR A 52 5.85 0.61 -7.17
C TYR A 52 6.73 1.86 -7.22
N THR A 53 6.70 2.62 -8.31
CA THR A 53 7.40 3.91 -8.39
C THR A 53 6.88 4.89 -7.34
N LEU A 54 5.56 5.00 -7.16
CA LEU A 54 4.95 5.84 -6.12
C LEU A 54 5.38 5.45 -4.71
N LYS A 55 5.44 4.15 -4.42
CA LYS A 55 6.01 3.61 -3.17
C LYS A 55 7.44 4.11 -2.97
N LEU A 56 8.31 3.95 -3.97
CA LEU A 56 9.71 4.36 -3.88
C LEU A 56 9.87 5.88 -3.71
N LEU A 57 9.04 6.67 -4.40
CA LEU A 57 9.02 8.12 -4.24
C LEU A 57 8.60 8.51 -2.82
N CYS A 58 7.57 7.86 -2.28
CA CYS A 58 7.09 8.12 -0.92
C CYS A 58 8.17 7.77 0.11
N LYS A 59 8.80 6.60 -0.02
CA LYS A 59 9.92 6.15 0.82
C LYS A 59 11.08 7.15 0.87
N ASN A 60 11.44 7.72 -0.29
CA ASN A 60 12.61 8.59 -0.38
C ASN A 60 12.29 10.05 0.00
N PHE A 61 11.08 10.53 -0.27
CA PHE A 61 10.78 11.97 -0.24
C PHE A 61 9.58 12.35 0.64
N GLY A 62 8.77 11.38 1.05
CA GLY A 62 7.49 11.64 1.72
C GLY A 62 7.64 12.17 3.15
N ALA A 63 8.74 11.86 3.84
CA ALA A 63 9.00 12.40 5.18
C ALA A 63 9.24 13.93 5.15
N GLU A 64 9.94 14.42 4.13
CA GLU A 64 10.23 15.85 3.95
C GLU A 64 9.16 16.58 3.14
N ASN A 65 8.36 15.85 2.35
CA ASN A 65 7.35 16.41 1.46
C ASN A 65 6.09 15.53 1.51
N PRO A 66 5.29 15.55 2.59
CA PRO A 66 4.17 14.63 2.77
C PRO A 66 2.97 14.94 1.85
N GLU A 67 2.72 16.20 1.51
CA GLU A 67 1.51 16.64 0.82
C GLU A 67 1.26 15.94 -0.54
N PRO A 68 2.28 15.77 -1.42
CA PRO A 68 2.10 15.04 -2.67
C PRO A 68 1.68 13.57 -2.48
N PHE A 69 1.96 12.97 -1.32
CA PHE A 69 1.71 11.55 -1.08
C PHE A 69 0.38 11.26 -0.37
N ILE A 70 -0.33 12.27 0.14
CA ILE A 70 -1.69 12.10 0.66
C ILE A 70 -2.64 11.54 -0.43
N PRO A 71 -2.69 12.10 -1.66
CA PRO A 71 -3.50 11.52 -2.74
C PRO A 71 -3.03 10.12 -3.18
N VAL A 72 -1.75 9.79 -2.97
CA VAL A 72 -1.19 8.45 -3.23
C VAL A 72 -1.78 7.45 -2.27
N LEU A 73 -1.72 7.71 -0.96
CA LEU A 73 -2.36 6.87 0.05
C LEU A 73 -3.85 6.71 -0.23
N ASN A 74 -4.58 7.80 -0.45
CA ASN A 74 -6.02 7.77 -0.71
C ASN A 74 -6.35 6.92 -1.95
N THR A 75 -5.55 7.00 -3.01
CA THR A 75 -5.76 6.22 -4.23
C THR A 75 -5.47 4.75 -3.99
N ALA A 76 -4.40 4.42 -3.27
CA ALA A 76 -4.03 3.05 -2.95
C ALA A 76 -5.06 2.38 -2.04
N VAL A 77 -5.53 3.06 -0.99
CA VAL A 77 -6.60 2.57 -0.10
C VAL A 77 -7.88 2.27 -0.89
N ARG A 78 -8.28 3.17 -1.81
CA ARG A 78 -9.43 2.90 -2.69
C ARG A 78 -9.26 1.62 -3.51
N LEU A 79 -8.06 1.31 -4.00
CA LEU A 79 -7.78 0.10 -4.81
C LEU A 79 -7.88 -1.20 -4.01
N VAL A 80 -7.69 -1.13 -2.70
CA VAL A 80 -7.76 -2.27 -1.78
C VAL A 80 -9.20 -2.53 -1.32
N ALA A 81 -10.08 -1.55 -1.48
CA ALA A 81 -11.48 -1.66 -1.07
C ALA A 81 -12.19 -2.83 -1.79
N PRO A 82 -12.90 -3.72 -1.07
CA PRO A 82 -13.48 -4.95 -1.63
C PRO A 82 -14.44 -4.73 -2.81
N GLU A 83 -15.11 -3.59 -2.84
CA GLU A 83 -16.05 -3.18 -3.87
C GLU A 83 -15.33 -2.92 -5.19
N LYS A 84 -14.04 -2.61 -5.11
CA LYS A 84 -13.19 -2.29 -6.23
C LYS A 84 -12.53 -3.56 -6.76
N LYS A 85 -13.27 -4.31 -7.59
CA LYS A 85 -12.77 -5.49 -8.32
C LYS A 85 -11.58 -5.12 -9.20
N ASP A 86 -10.37 -5.33 -8.72
CA ASP A 86 -9.07 -5.17 -9.39
C ASP A 86 -8.33 -6.51 -9.39
N GLU A 87 -7.32 -6.63 -10.25
CA GLU A 87 -6.47 -7.82 -10.31
C GLU A 87 -5.61 -7.96 -9.05
N LYS A 88 -5.48 -9.19 -8.51
CA LYS A 88 -4.73 -9.48 -7.28
C LYS A 88 -3.34 -8.84 -7.25
N ASN A 89 -2.60 -8.87 -8.35
CA ASN A 89 -1.25 -8.28 -8.44
C ASN A 89 -1.24 -6.74 -8.33
N VAL A 90 -2.26 -6.08 -8.88
CA VAL A 90 -2.45 -4.63 -8.73
C VAL A 90 -2.82 -4.30 -7.29
N VAL A 91 -3.72 -5.07 -6.69
CA VAL A 91 -4.10 -4.89 -5.28
C VAL A 91 -2.91 -5.14 -4.36
N GLY A 92 -2.09 -6.17 -4.59
CA GLY A 92 -0.86 -6.43 -3.87
C GLY A 92 0.13 -5.25 -3.95
N SER A 93 0.34 -4.70 -5.15
CA SER A 93 1.15 -3.49 -5.33
C SER A 93 0.56 -2.27 -4.60
N ALA A 94 -0.77 -2.15 -4.55
CA ALA A 94 -1.45 -1.07 -3.81
C ALA A 94 -1.28 -1.25 -2.30
N LEU A 95 -1.40 -2.47 -1.77
CA LEU A 95 -1.16 -2.80 -0.37
C LEU A 95 0.27 -2.45 0.06
N LEU A 96 1.28 -2.79 -0.74
CA LEU A 96 2.66 -2.40 -0.47
C LEU A 96 2.87 -0.88 -0.52
N CYS A 97 2.14 -0.18 -1.38
CA CYS A 97 2.15 1.28 -1.44
C CYS A 97 1.45 1.90 -0.23
N VAL A 98 0.35 1.31 0.25
CA VAL A 98 -0.34 1.71 1.49
C VAL A 98 0.60 1.53 2.68
N ALA A 99 1.27 0.38 2.80
CA ALA A 99 2.22 0.10 3.88
C ALA A 99 3.27 1.21 3.99
N GLU A 100 3.94 1.50 2.88
CA GLU A 100 4.98 2.54 2.82
C GLU A 100 4.40 3.93 3.10
N ALA A 101 3.32 4.31 2.42
CA ALA A 101 2.74 5.64 2.56
C ALA A 101 2.18 5.89 3.96
N ALA A 102 1.48 4.92 4.56
CA ALA A 102 1.00 5.03 5.93
C ALA A 102 2.17 5.18 6.92
N SER A 103 3.25 4.42 6.72
CA SER A 103 4.45 4.51 7.57
C SER A 103 5.17 5.84 7.49
N THR A 104 5.21 6.42 6.29
CA THR A 104 5.93 7.67 6.02
C THR A 104 5.10 8.89 6.43
N LEU A 105 3.79 8.84 6.19
CA LEU A 105 2.86 9.93 6.48
C LEU A 105 2.43 9.96 7.95
N GLY A 106 2.55 8.85 8.67
CA GLY A 106 2.23 8.75 10.09
C GLY A 106 0.82 9.27 10.37
N PRO A 107 0.63 10.24 11.29
CA PRO A 107 -0.70 10.76 11.65
C PRO A 107 -1.56 11.24 10.48
N LEU A 108 -0.95 11.69 9.37
CA LEU A 108 -1.69 12.11 8.17
C LEU A 108 -2.43 10.94 7.47
N ALA A 109 -2.09 9.70 7.80
CA ALA A 109 -2.79 8.51 7.30
C ALA A 109 -4.02 8.12 8.13
N VAL A 110 -4.21 8.67 9.34
CA VAL A 110 -5.33 8.34 10.24
C VAL A 110 -6.71 8.46 9.57
N PRO A 111 -7.00 9.49 8.75
CA PRO A 111 -8.30 9.61 8.10
C PRO A 111 -8.65 8.44 7.16
N GLN A 112 -7.67 7.65 6.72
CA GLN A 112 -7.88 6.49 5.85
C GLN A 112 -8.14 5.19 6.60
N LEU A 113 -7.85 5.12 7.91
CA LEU A 113 -8.00 3.90 8.71
C LEU A 113 -9.42 3.29 8.66
N PRO A 114 -10.52 4.08 8.72
CA PRO A 114 -11.87 3.53 8.64
C PRO A 114 -12.17 2.77 7.35
N SER A 115 -11.52 3.13 6.24
CA SER A 115 -11.66 2.44 4.95
C SER A 115 -10.65 1.29 4.81
N LEU A 116 -9.43 1.48 5.32
CA LEU A 116 -8.33 0.55 5.13
C LEU A 116 -8.43 -0.68 6.04
N MET A 117 -8.66 -0.48 7.34
CA MET A 117 -8.56 -1.56 8.34
C MET A 117 -9.59 -2.67 8.13
N PRO A 118 -10.88 -2.39 7.84
CA PRO A 118 -11.84 -3.46 7.52
C PRO A 118 -11.42 -4.28 6.30
N SER A 119 -10.86 -3.62 5.27
CA SER A 119 -10.39 -4.27 4.04
C SER A 119 -9.20 -5.19 4.32
N LEU A 120 -8.23 -4.74 5.12
CA LEU A 120 -7.07 -5.54 5.53
C LEU A 120 -7.49 -6.76 6.36
N LEU A 121 -8.32 -6.54 7.39
CA LEU A 121 -8.78 -7.62 8.27
C LEU A 121 -9.59 -8.66 7.50
N THR A 122 -10.43 -8.24 6.56
CA THR A 122 -11.21 -9.17 5.72
C THR A 122 -10.31 -9.97 4.79
N THR A 123 -9.30 -9.33 4.19
CA THR A 123 -8.32 -10.00 3.32
C THR A 123 -7.55 -11.09 4.08
N MET A 124 -7.19 -10.83 5.33
CA MET A 124 -6.40 -11.75 6.17
C MET A 124 -7.17 -12.99 6.64
N LYS A 125 -8.51 -12.97 6.65
CA LYS A 125 -9.33 -14.13 7.05
C LYS A 125 -9.15 -15.37 6.15
N ASN A 126 -8.62 -15.21 4.95
CA ASN A 126 -8.35 -16.31 4.01
C ASN A 126 -6.99 -16.95 4.28
N THR A 127 -6.77 -17.46 5.50
CA THR A 127 -5.48 -18.00 5.97
C THR A 127 -4.99 -19.23 5.21
N SER A 128 -5.87 -19.97 4.53
CA SER A 128 -5.49 -21.11 3.67
C SER A 128 -4.64 -20.69 2.46
N GLU A 129 -4.86 -19.49 1.93
CA GLU A 129 -4.06 -18.93 0.83
C GLU A 129 -2.73 -18.32 1.33
N LEU A 130 -2.61 -17.95 2.63
CA LEU A 130 -1.36 -17.41 3.20
C LEU A 130 -0.23 -18.45 3.19
N VAL A 131 -0.57 -19.72 3.46
CA VAL A 131 0.38 -20.84 3.47
C VAL A 131 0.95 -21.09 2.06
N SER A 132 0.24 -20.69 1.01
CA SER A 132 0.69 -20.82 -0.38
C SER A 132 1.71 -19.74 -0.81
N GLY A 133 1.97 -18.73 0.03
CA GLY A 133 2.89 -17.64 -0.30
C GLY A 133 2.34 -16.67 -1.34
N ASP A 134 1.01 -16.54 -1.46
CA ASP A 134 0.38 -15.58 -2.37
C ASP A 134 0.89 -14.17 -2.04
N VAL A 135 1.59 -13.55 -3.00
CA VAL A 135 2.19 -12.21 -2.89
C VAL A 135 1.14 -11.18 -2.48
N TYR A 136 -0.12 -11.38 -2.89
CA TYR A 136 -1.24 -10.55 -2.47
C TYR A 136 -1.44 -10.56 -0.94
N LEU A 137 -1.43 -11.72 -0.31
CA LEU A 137 -1.66 -11.84 1.14
C LEU A 137 -0.42 -11.43 1.95
N LEU A 138 0.79 -11.75 1.48
CA LEU A 138 2.02 -11.23 2.07
C LEU A 138 2.04 -9.70 2.04
N SER A 139 1.53 -9.09 0.96
CA SER A 139 1.39 -7.63 0.87
C SER A 139 0.35 -7.09 1.85
N ALA A 140 -0.76 -7.81 2.06
CA ALA A 140 -1.79 -7.43 3.04
C ALA A 140 -1.26 -7.49 4.48
N LEU A 141 -0.55 -8.57 4.82
CA LEU A 141 0.10 -8.73 6.12
C LEU A 141 1.13 -7.63 6.36
N ALA A 142 1.99 -7.34 5.38
CA ALA A 142 2.97 -6.27 5.48
C ALA A 142 2.31 -4.90 5.68
N ALA A 143 1.20 -4.62 4.98
CA ALA A 143 0.44 -3.40 5.18
C ALA A 143 -0.19 -3.30 6.57
N LEU A 144 -0.80 -4.39 7.05
CA LEU A 144 -1.38 -4.45 8.38
C LEU A 144 -0.30 -4.23 9.46
N GLN A 145 0.80 -4.96 9.40
CA GLN A 145 1.92 -4.81 10.32
C GLN A 145 2.39 -3.36 10.35
N LYS A 146 2.59 -2.74 9.19
CA LYS A 146 3.12 -1.39 9.11
C LYS A 146 2.15 -0.33 9.67
N VAL A 147 0.86 -0.49 9.43
CA VAL A 147 -0.16 0.37 10.04
C VAL A 147 -0.18 0.20 11.55
N VAL A 148 -0.09 -1.04 12.03
CA VAL A 148 -0.09 -1.35 13.47
C VAL A 148 1.10 -0.72 14.19
N GLU A 149 2.30 -0.87 13.60
CA GLU A 149 3.53 -0.27 14.12
C GLU A 149 3.50 1.26 14.12
N THR A 150 2.92 1.87 13.08
CA THR A 150 3.01 3.32 12.86
C THR A 150 1.93 4.09 13.63
N LEU A 151 0.73 3.52 13.75
CA LEU A 151 -0.46 4.22 14.26
C LEU A 151 -1.09 3.53 15.49
N PRO A 152 -0.33 3.03 16.47
CA PRO A 152 -0.85 2.19 17.55
C PRO A 152 -1.98 2.83 18.35
N HIS A 153 -1.90 4.15 18.58
CA HIS A 153 -2.89 4.91 19.35
C HIS A 153 -4.27 5.02 18.67
N PHE A 154 -4.37 4.70 17.38
CA PHE A 154 -5.62 4.80 16.61
C PHE A 154 -6.25 3.43 16.32
N LEU A 155 -5.71 2.35 16.90
CA LEU A 155 -6.12 0.98 16.58
C LEU A 155 -7.14 0.38 17.54
N SER A 156 -7.51 1.08 18.62
CA SER A 156 -8.50 0.58 19.57
C SER A 156 -9.78 0.02 18.89
N PRO A 157 -10.35 0.65 17.84
CA PRO A 157 -11.52 0.11 17.15
C PRO A 157 -11.28 -1.19 16.36
N TYR A 158 -10.02 -1.53 16.08
CA TYR A 158 -9.64 -2.65 15.21
C TYR A 158 -8.86 -3.73 15.97
N LEU A 159 -8.52 -3.50 17.24
CA LEU A 159 -7.59 -4.31 18.02
C LEU A 159 -8.03 -5.77 18.11
N GLU A 160 -9.31 -6.03 18.39
CA GLU A 160 -9.87 -7.38 18.42
C GLU A 160 -9.68 -8.11 17.09
N GLY A 161 -9.97 -7.43 15.97
CA GLY A 161 -9.78 -7.98 14.64
C GLY A 161 -8.30 -8.28 14.35
N VAL A 162 -7.38 -7.41 14.76
CA VAL A 162 -5.93 -7.62 14.60
C VAL A 162 -5.46 -8.81 15.42
N LEU A 163 -5.87 -8.90 16.68
CA LEU A 163 -5.53 -10.00 17.58
C LEU A 163 -6.03 -11.34 17.04
N ALA A 164 -7.27 -11.39 16.53
CA ALA A 164 -7.84 -12.59 15.92
C ALA A 164 -7.04 -13.09 14.70
N GLN A 165 -6.28 -12.23 14.00
CA GLN A 165 -5.43 -12.67 12.88
C GLN A 165 -4.08 -13.26 13.33
N VAL A 166 -3.57 -12.88 14.51
CA VAL A 166 -2.23 -13.27 14.99
C VAL A 166 -2.29 -14.32 16.11
N SER A 167 -3.41 -14.43 16.80
CA SER A 167 -3.67 -15.52 17.72
C SER A 167 -3.86 -16.80 16.90
N PRO A 168 -3.06 -17.86 17.14
CA PRO A 168 -3.43 -19.17 16.63
C PRO A 168 -4.82 -19.47 17.18
N GLU A 169 -5.78 -19.77 16.29
CA GLU A 169 -7.01 -20.42 16.70
C GLU A 169 -6.57 -21.57 17.60
N THR A 170 -6.97 -21.53 18.87
CA THR A 170 -6.85 -22.69 19.73
C THR A 170 -7.80 -23.68 19.08
N THR A 171 -7.25 -24.58 18.27
CA THR A 171 -7.98 -25.63 17.59
C THR A 171 -8.95 -26.21 18.60
N GLY A 172 -10.24 -26.05 18.32
CA GLY A 172 -11.29 -26.49 19.22
C GLY A 172 -11.01 -27.93 19.64
N ALA A 173 -10.89 -28.12 20.95
CA ALA A 173 -11.25 -29.39 21.55
C ALA A 173 -12.74 -29.60 21.27
N MET A 174 -13.05 -30.50 20.34
CA MET A 174 -14.19 -31.41 20.37
C MET A 174 -14.06 -32.44 19.24
#